data_AF-A0A5N0US90-F1
#
_entry.id   AF-A0A5N0US90-F1
#
_cell.length_a   1.000
_cell.length_b   1.000
_cell.length_c   1.000
_cell.angle_alpha   90.00
_cell.angle_beta   90.00
_cell.angle_gamma   90.00
#
_symmetry.space_group_name_H-M   'P 1'
#
loop_
_entity.id
_entity.type
_entity.pdbx_description
1 polymer ?
#
loop_
_entity_poly.entity_id
_entity_poly.type
_entity_poly.pdbx_seq_one_letter_code
_entity_poly.pdbx_strand_id
1 'polypeptide(L)' 'MREDWPEPVTVVGRPVRGLVGESRRSAHLFTLEPGTVLYGSLTARCGTELTLPQVEWLQPGAGMPCECCLALAPGLAA' A
#
# COMPACT_ATOMS: atom_id res chain seq x y z
N MET A 1 -0.74 -13.61 7.37
CA MET A 1 -0.72 -12.32 8.10
C MET A 1 -1.17 -12.62 9.53
N ARG A 2 -0.47 -12.17 10.56
CA ARG A 2 -0.82 -12.41 11.98
C ARG A 2 -1.61 -11.21 12.52
N GLU A 3 -2.91 -11.32 12.76
CA GLU A 3 -3.77 -10.17 13.16
C GLU A 3 -3.38 -9.41 14.45
N ASP A 4 -2.37 -9.87 15.20
CA ASP A 4 -1.99 -9.41 16.55
C ASP A 4 -0.71 -8.54 16.57
N TRP A 5 -0.49 -7.67 15.58
CA TRP A 5 0.61 -6.69 15.66
C TRP A 5 0.23 -5.56 16.62
N PRO A 6 1.14 -5.16 17.54
CA PRO A 6 0.83 -4.19 18.59
C PRO A 6 0.72 -2.75 18.08
N GLU A 7 1.25 -2.46 16.88
CA GLU A 7 1.31 -1.12 16.29
C GLU A 7 0.85 -1.13 14.82
N PRO A 8 0.39 0.01 14.28
CA PRO A 8 0.04 0.13 12.87
C PRO A 8 1.21 -0.26 11.97
N VAL A 9 0.94 -1.11 10.99
CA VAL A 9 1.95 -1.56 10.02
C VAL A 9 1.74 -0.87 8.69
N THR A 10 2.83 -0.38 8.10
CA THR A 10 2.82 0.10 6.71
C THR A 10 3.25 -1.04 5.80
N VAL A 11 2.39 -1.38 4.84
CA VAL A 11 2.67 -2.35 3.79
C VAL A 11 2.73 -1.66 2.42
N VAL A 12 3.53 -2.23 1.52
CA VAL A 12 3.75 -1.68 0.18
C VAL A 12 3.11 -2.60 -0.85
N GLY A 13 2.28 -2.04 -1.72
CA GLY A 13 1.64 -2.78 -2.79
C GLY A 13 1.39 -1.94 -4.03
N ARG A 14 1.23 -2.58 -5.18
CA ARG A 14 0.89 -1.90 -6.45
C ARG A 14 -0.22 -2.65 -7.18
N PRO A 15 -0.90 -2.02 -8.15
CA PRO A 15 -1.82 -2.74 -9.05
C PRO A 15 -1.13 -3.96 -9.70
N VAL A 16 -1.81 -5.09 -9.83
CA VAL A 16 -1.31 -6.24 -10.62
C VAL A 16 -1.06 -5.83 -12.09
N ARG A 17 -0.23 -6.61 -12.80
CA ARG A 17 0.04 -6.36 -14.22
C ARG A 17 -1.27 -6.41 -15.03
N GLY A 18 -1.42 -5.46 -15.97
CA GLY A 18 -2.59 -5.39 -16.84
C GLY A 18 -3.83 -4.73 -16.24
N LEU A 19 -3.85 -4.42 -14.93
CA LEU A 19 -4.97 -3.72 -14.30
C LEU A 19 -4.98 -2.22 -14.64
N VAL A 20 -3.80 -1.61 -14.62
CA VAL A 20 -3.57 -0.21 -15.03
C VAL A 20 -2.42 -0.18 -16.03
N GLY A 21 -2.33 0.88 -16.83
CA GLY A 21 -1.15 1.09 -17.69
C GLY A 21 0.13 1.20 -16.86
N GLU A 22 1.26 0.70 -17.38
CA GLU A 22 2.51 0.61 -16.60
C GLU A 22 2.99 1.97 -16.07
N SER A 23 2.72 3.06 -16.80
CA SER A 23 3.02 4.44 -16.36
C SER A 23 2.28 4.88 -15.09
N ARG A 24 1.20 4.18 -14.72
CA ARG A 24 0.39 4.43 -13.51
C ARG A 24 0.56 3.32 -12.47
N ARG A 25 1.46 2.36 -12.71
CA ARG A 25 1.64 1.16 -11.91
C ARG A 25 2.66 1.38 -10.79
N SER A 26 2.41 2.41 -9.98
CA SER A 26 3.26 2.84 -8.89
C SER A 26 3.04 2.00 -7.62
N ALA A 27 4.06 1.93 -6.77
CA ALA A 27 3.98 1.35 -5.44
C ALA A 27 3.34 2.33 -4.45
N HIS A 28 2.26 1.88 -3.82
CA HIS A 28 1.47 2.62 -2.86
C HIS A 28 1.72 2.12 -1.44
N LEU A 29 1.57 3.04 -0.48
CA LEU A 29 1.65 2.74 0.95
C LEU A 29 0.25 2.58 1.52
N PHE A 30 0.03 1.47 2.22
CA PHE A 30 -1.20 1.19 2.94
C PHE A 30 -0.85 1.07 4.42
N THR A 31 -1.62 1.73 5.28
CA THR A 31 -1.48 1.59 6.73
C THR A 31 -2.58 0.68 7.23
N LEU A 32 -2.19 -0.39 7.90
CA LEU A 32 -3.11 -1.36 8.50
C LEU A 32 -3.07 -1.14 10.01
N GLU A 33 -4.21 -0.78 10.58
CA GLU A 33 -4.35 -0.70 12.03
C GLU A 33 -4.45 -2.13 12.62
N PRO A 34 -3.96 -2.37 13.84
CA PRO A 34 -4.21 -3.62 14.56
C PRO A 34 -5.70 -3.99 14.56
N GLY A 35 -6.02 -5.26 14.32
CA GLY A 35 -7.41 -5.72 14.24
C GLY A 35 -8.21 -5.25 13.01
N THR A 36 -7.58 -4.59 12.02
CA THR A 36 -8.29 -4.20 10.79
C THR A 36 -8.80 -5.44 10.05
N VAL A 37 -10.12 -5.52 9.87
CA VAL A 37 -10.74 -6.46 8.94
C VAL A 37 -10.75 -5.82 7.56
N LEU A 38 -10.00 -6.42 6.64
CA LEU A 38 -9.95 -5.98 5.25
C LEU A 38 -11.17 -6.54 4.51
N TYR A 39 -12.21 -5.72 4.34
CA TYR A 39 -13.45 -6.05 3.62
C TYR A 39 -13.25 -6.22 2.10
N GLY A 40 -12.18 -6.88 1.69
CA GLY A 40 -11.84 -7.13 0.29
C GLY A 40 -11.17 -5.97 -0.43
N SER A 41 -11.09 -4.77 0.14
CA SER A 41 -10.34 -3.62 -0.41
C SER A 41 -9.45 -2.92 0.62
N LEU A 42 -8.53 -2.13 0.08
CA LEU A 42 -7.55 -1.33 0.78
C LEU A 42 -7.47 0.03 0.12
N THR A 43 -7.41 1.08 0.93
CA THR A 43 -7.17 2.44 0.46
C THR A 43 -5.74 2.84 0.79
N ALA A 44 -4.98 3.17 -0.25
CA ALA A 44 -3.64 3.71 -0.11
C ALA A 44 -3.68 5.11 0.52
N ARG A 45 -2.54 5.56 1.07
CA ARG A 45 -2.41 6.92 1.62
C ARG A 45 -2.77 8.04 0.64
N CYS A 46 -2.55 7.83 -0.66
CA CYS A 46 -2.91 8.78 -1.71
C CYS A 46 -4.40 8.72 -2.12
N GLY A 47 -5.21 7.87 -1.49
CA GLY A 47 -6.63 7.68 -1.80
C GLY A 47 -6.91 6.61 -2.88
N THR A 48 -5.88 5.97 -3.46
CA THR A 48 -6.08 4.88 -4.42
C THR A 48 -6.69 3.68 -3.71
N GLU A 49 -7.86 3.24 -4.14
CA GLU A 49 -8.47 1.99 -3.68
C GLU A 49 -8.08 0.82 -4.58
N LEU A 50 -7.70 -0.30 -3.97
CA LEU A 50 -7.46 -1.57 -4.65
C LEU A 50 -8.16 -2.69 -3.88
N THR A 51 -8.77 -3.63 -4.60
CA THR A 51 -9.22 -4.88 -3.97
C THR A 51 -8.02 -5.78 -3.67
N LEU A 52 -8.09 -6.64 -2.65
CA LEU A 52 -6.97 -7.51 -2.27
C LEU A 52 -6.40 -8.35 -3.43
N PRO A 53 -7.21 -8.93 -4.35
CA PRO A 53 -6.70 -9.65 -5.52
C PRO A 53 -6.01 -8.75 -6.56
N GLN A 54 -6.27 -7.44 -6.52
CA GLN A 54 -5.67 -6.45 -7.42
C GLN A 54 -4.32 -5.94 -6.92
N VAL A 55 -3.87 -6.36 -5.74
CA VAL A 55 -2.60 -5.92 -5.13
C VAL A 55 -1.49 -6.95 -5.41
N GLU A 56 -0.44 -6.51 -6.09
CA GLU A 56 0.87 -7.14 -6.02
C GLU A 56 1.63 -6.55 -4.82
N TRP A 57 1.92 -7.41 -3.83
CA TRP A 57 2.66 -7.04 -2.63
C TRP A 57 4.16 -6.94 -2.89
N LEU A 58 4.77 -5.88 -2.39
CA LEU A 58 6.17 -5.55 -2.62
C LEU A 58 6.95 -5.55 -1.31
N GLN A 59 8.24 -5.87 -1.41
CA GLN A 59 9.19 -5.55 -0.35
C GLN A 59 9.36 -4.03 -0.25
N PRO A 60 9.58 -3.47 0.95
CA PRO A 60 9.91 -2.05 1.11
C PRO A 60 11.09 -1.65 0.21
N GLY A 61 10.97 -0.51 -0.48
CA GLY A 61 11.99 -0.01 -1.42
C GLY A 61 11.94 -0.60 -2.83
N ALA A 62 11.05 -1.55 -3.12
CA ALA A 62 10.87 -2.10 -4.46
C ALA A 62 9.84 -1.32 -5.29
N GLY A 63 10.11 -1.19 -6.60
CA GLY A 63 9.23 -0.53 -7.57
C GLY A 63 9.30 1.00 -7.54
N MET A 64 8.67 1.65 -8.53
CA MET A 64 8.57 3.10 -8.58
C MET A 64 7.52 3.58 -7.57
N PRO A 65 7.86 4.43 -6.59
CA PRO A 65 6.92 4.83 -5.55
C PRO A 65 5.89 5.82 -6.07
N CYS A 66 4.70 5.79 -5.48
CA CYS A 66 3.73 6.86 -5.60
C CYS A 66 4.23 8.08 -4.80
N GLU A 67 4.50 9.19 -5.50
CA GLU A 67 5.01 10.42 -4.89
C GLU A 67 4.10 10.97 -3.79
N CYS A 68 2.78 10.93 -4.00
CA CYS A 68 1.79 11.35 -3.00
C CYS A 68 1.86 10.49 -1.73
N CYS A 69 2.01 9.17 -1.88
CA CYS A 69 2.15 8.28 -0.72
C CYS A 69 3.41 8.58 0.08
N LEU A 70 4.54 8.87 -0.58
CA LEU A 70 5.78 9.24 0.10
C LEU A 70 5.66 10.59 0.81
N ALA A 71 5.08 11.60 0.17
CA ALA A 71 4.89 12.92 0.75
C ALA A 71 3.98 12.90 1.99
N LEU A 72 3.02 11.96 2.04
CA LEU A 72 2.07 11.78 3.14
C LEU A 72 2.50 10.70 4.15
N ALA A 73 3.66 10.08 3.96
CA ALA A 73 4.16 9.10 4.91
C ALA A 73 4.63 9.82 6.19
N PRO A 74 4.16 9.43 7.39
CA PRO A 74 4.77 9.89 8.63
C PRO A 74 6.25 9.47 8.60
N GLY A 75 7.11 10.40 8.98
CA GLY A 75 8.47 10.47 8.50
C GLY A 75 9.29 9.17 8.55
N LEU A 76 9.89 8.85 7.41
CA LEU A 76 11.35 8.78 7.33
C LEU A 76 11.89 10.23 7.36
N ALA A 77 11.48 11.03 8.34
CA ALA A 77 11.91 12.42 8.49
C ALA A 77 13.38 12.36 8.94
N ALA A 78 14.22 13.11 8.23
CA ALA A 78 15.64 13.25 8.53
C ALA A 78 15.92 13.62 10.00
#